data_AF-A0A3E2W572-F1
#
_entry.id   AF-A0A3E2W572-F1
#
_cell.length_a   1.000
_cell.length_b   1.000
_cell.length_c   1.000
_cell.angle_alpha   90.00
_cell.angle_beta   90.00
_cell.angle_gamma   90.00
#
_symmetry.space_group_name_H-M   'P 1'
#
loop_
_entity.id
_entity.type
_entity.pdbx_description
1 polymer ?
#
loop_
_entity_poly.entity_id
_entity_poly.type
_entity_poly.pdbx_seq_one_letter_code
_entity_poly.pdbx_strand_id
1 'polypeptide(L)'
;MSVFQIILLVVVVLILVGLFAYLIRIVPQAKAYVIERLGAYHTTWNTGIHILVPFVDRVANKVTLKEVVKDFAPQPVITKDNVTMQIDTVVYFQITDPKLYTYGVVGPITAIENLTATTLRNIIGDLELDETLTSRDIINTKMRAILDEATDPWGIKVNRVEVKNIIPPRDIQEAMEKQMRAERERRESILRAEGEKRSNILTAEGEKEAMVLRANAKKEAMIAEAEGQARAMERIYEAQARGIEMIKDANPTKEYLSLKSLETYEKMADGKATKIVVPSEMQNMASFLTSAREILVDDAAKDALDEVIKPKKG
;
A
#
# COMPACT_ATOMS: atom_id res chain seq x y z
N MET A 1 -30.52 -89.13 -10.24
CA MET A 1 -31.25 -88.27 -9.27
C MET A 1 -32.60 -87.93 -9.87
N SER A 2 -33.69 -88.10 -9.11
CA SER A 2 -35.00 -87.56 -9.51
C SER A 2 -34.93 -86.04 -9.67
N VAL A 3 -35.74 -85.45 -10.56
CA VAL A 3 -35.84 -83.98 -10.75
C VAL A 3 -36.03 -83.26 -9.40
N PHE A 4 -36.81 -83.84 -8.49
CA PHE A 4 -37.00 -83.35 -7.13
C PHE A 4 -35.70 -83.25 -6.30
N GLN A 5 -34.81 -84.24 -6.39
CA GLN A 5 -33.52 -84.22 -5.69
C GLN A 5 -32.58 -83.13 -6.25
N ILE A 6 -32.65 -82.86 -7.55
CA ILE A 6 -31.88 -81.78 -8.19
C ILE A 6 -32.39 -80.42 -7.68
N ILE A 7 -33.72 -80.22 -7.65
CA ILE A 7 -34.34 -78.99 -7.14
C ILE A 7 -33.97 -78.77 -5.67
N LEU A 8 -34.08 -79.80 -4.82
CA LEU A 8 -33.71 -79.72 -3.41
C LEU A 8 -32.24 -79.34 -3.22
N LEU A 9 -31.34 -79.94 -4.00
CA LEU A 9 -29.90 -79.65 -3.93
C LEU A 9 -29.60 -78.21 -4.35
N VAL A 10 -30.26 -77.71 -5.40
CA VAL A 10 -30.11 -76.30 -5.85
C VAL A 10 -30.60 -75.33 -4.77
N VAL A 11 -31.73 -75.60 -4.13
CA VAL A 11 -32.26 -74.77 -3.04
C VAL A 11 -31.31 -74.75 -1.85
N VAL A 12 -30.78 -75.90 -1.44
CA VAL A 12 -29.80 -75.98 -0.34
C VAL A 12 -28.52 -75.21 -0.66
N VAL A 13 -28.00 -75.33 -1.88
CA VAL A 13 -26.82 -74.58 -2.32
C VAL A 13 -27.11 -73.07 -2.32
N LEU A 14 -28.26 -72.63 -2.81
CA LEU A 14 -28.65 -71.21 -2.78
C LEU A 14 -28.77 -70.68 -1.35
N ILE A 15 -29.33 -71.46 -0.42
CA ILE A 15 -29.39 -71.11 1.00
C ILE A 15 -27.98 -71.00 1.60
N LEU A 16 -27.10 -71.98 1.33
CA LEU A 16 -25.73 -71.97 1.82
C LEU A 16 -24.93 -70.76 1.27
N VAL A 17 -25.07 -70.45 -0.02
CA VAL A 17 -24.44 -69.28 -0.65
C VAL A 17 -24.98 -67.98 -0.06
N GLY A 18 -26.30 -67.88 0.14
CA GLY A 18 -26.91 -66.71 0.78
C GLY A 18 -26.46 -66.51 2.22
N LEU A 19 -26.34 -67.60 2.99
CA LEU A 19 -25.86 -67.57 4.36
C LEU A 19 -24.37 -67.17 4.42
N PHE A 20 -23.54 -67.73 3.53
CA PHE A 20 -22.13 -67.37 3.43
C PHE A 20 -21.92 -65.90 3.02
N ALA A 21 -22.72 -65.39 2.08
CA ALA A 21 -22.72 -63.99 1.70
C ALA A 21 -23.18 -63.06 2.84
N TYR A 22 -24.06 -63.53 3.72
CA TYR A 22 -24.48 -62.79 4.91
C TYR A 22 -23.40 -62.77 6.00
N LEU A 23 -22.64 -63.86 6.14
CA LEU A 23 -21.53 -63.96 7.10
C LEU A 23 -20.40 -62.99 6.75
N ILE A 24 -20.06 -62.84 5.47
CA ILE A 24 -18.93 -62.01 5.06
C ILE A 24 -19.37 -60.55 4.94
N ARG A 25 -18.82 -59.69 5.80
CA ARG A 25 -19.06 -58.25 5.78
C ARG A 25 -17.78 -57.51 5.45
N ILE A 26 -17.85 -56.66 4.43
CA ILE A 26 -16.74 -55.79 4.04
C ILE A 26 -16.96 -54.41 4.68
N VAL A 27 -15.98 -53.97 5.47
CA VAL A 27 -15.95 -52.62 6.03
C VAL A 27 -15.14 -51.73 5.08
N PRO A 28 -15.75 -50.69 4.48
CA PRO A 28 -15.05 -49.79 3.57
C PRO A 28 -13.92 -48.99 4.25
N GLN A 29 -13.06 -48.37 3.43
CA GLN A 29 -12.05 -47.42 3.90
C GLN A 29 -12.66 -46.27 4.70
N ALA A 30 -11.97 -45.84 5.76
CA ALA A 30 -12.38 -44.75 6.65
C ALA A 30 -13.80 -44.92 7.25
N LYS A 31 -14.23 -46.17 7.47
CA LYS A 31 -15.42 -46.52 8.23
C LYS A 31 -15.06 -47.55 9.29
N ALA A 32 -15.79 -47.51 10.40
CA ALA A 32 -15.70 -48.48 11.46
C ALA A 32 -17.09 -48.96 11.87
N TYR A 33 -17.25 -50.27 12.04
CA TYR A 33 -18.51 -50.87 12.46
C TYR A 33 -18.37 -51.36 13.90
N VAL A 34 -19.27 -50.94 14.77
CA VAL A 34 -19.31 -51.37 16.17
C VAL A 34 -20.21 -52.59 16.26
N ILE A 35 -19.68 -53.68 16.83
CA ILE A 35 -20.36 -54.97 16.89
C ILE A 35 -20.72 -55.30 18.33
N GLU A 36 -21.98 -55.70 18.50
CA GLU A 36 -22.51 -56.27 19.72
C GLU A 36 -22.66 -57.78 19.58
N ARG A 37 -22.40 -58.49 20.68
CA ARG A 37 -22.71 -59.92 20.83
C ARG A 37 -23.71 -60.08 21.95
N LEU A 38 -24.90 -60.62 21.66
CA LEU A 38 -25.98 -60.80 22.64
C LEU A 38 -26.31 -59.52 23.44
N GLY A 39 -26.17 -58.34 22.81
CA GLY A 39 -26.45 -57.04 23.43
C GLY A 39 -25.30 -56.40 24.21
N ALA A 40 -24.13 -57.06 24.33
CA ALA A 40 -22.93 -56.46 24.91
C ALA A 40 -21.92 -56.08 23.81
N TYR A 41 -21.13 -55.02 24.04
CA TYR A 41 -20.02 -54.67 23.14
C TYR A 41 -19.04 -55.84 23.02
N HIS A 42 -18.71 -56.23 21.79
CA HIS A 42 -17.74 -57.29 21.51
C HIS A 42 -16.45 -56.72 20.90
N THR A 43 -16.56 -56.03 19.76
CA THR A 43 -15.38 -55.51 19.04
C THR A 43 -15.76 -54.39 18.07
N THR A 44 -14.75 -53.64 17.63
CA THR A 44 -14.89 -52.61 16.59
C THR A 44 -14.15 -53.08 15.34
N TRP A 45 -14.86 -53.21 14.24
CA TRP A 45 -14.28 -53.59 12.96
C TRP A 45 -13.83 -52.37 12.18
N ASN A 46 -12.52 -52.31 11.92
CA ASN A 46 -11.90 -51.36 11.01
C ASN A 46 -11.94 -51.89 9.57
N THR A 47 -11.36 -51.15 8.62
CA THR A 47 -11.35 -51.52 7.20
C THR A 47 -10.81 -52.93 6.97
N GLY A 48 -11.55 -53.73 6.21
CA GLY A 48 -11.20 -55.11 5.93
C GLY A 48 -12.42 -56.01 5.75
N ILE A 49 -12.13 -57.30 5.58
CA ILE A 49 -13.14 -58.36 5.50
C ILE A 49 -13.31 -58.94 6.90
N HIS A 50 -14.54 -58.97 7.38
CA HIS A 50 -14.89 -59.51 8.69
C HIS A 50 -16.01 -60.54 8.55
N ILE A 51 -16.06 -61.49 9.48
CA ILE A 51 -17.07 -62.56 9.50
C ILE A 51 -18.02 -62.29 10.67
N LEU A 52 -19.30 -62.04 10.35
CA LEU A 52 -20.38 -61.84 11.29
C LEU A 52 -21.04 -63.19 11.60
N VAL A 53 -21.09 -63.58 12.88
CA VAL A 53 -21.87 -64.77 13.27
C VAL A 53 -23.36 -64.38 13.28
N PRO A 54 -24.19 -64.94 12.39
CA PRO A 54 -25.60 -64.61 12.34
C PRO A 54 -26.29 -64.96 13.67
N PHE A 55 -27.36 -64.22 14.00
CA PHE A 55 -28.17 -64.35 15.24
C PHE A 55 -27.48 -63.95 16.55
N VAL A 56 -26.16 -64.12 16.65
CA VAL A 56 -25.37 -63.82 17.86
C VAL A 56 -24.78 -62.41 17.80
N ASP A 57 -24.19 -62.05 16.65
CA ASP A 57 -23.52 -60.76 16.44
C ASP A 57 -24.44 -59.79 15.69
N ARG A 58 -24.48 -58.53 16.12
CA ARG A 58 -25.25 -57.44 15.51
C ARG A 58 -24.37 -56.22 15.30
N VAL A 59 -24.52 -55.55 14.15
CA VAL A 59 -23.89 -54.24 13.92
C VAL A 59 -24.71 -53.18 14.66
N ALA A 60 -24.16 -52.63 15.74
CA ALA A 60 -24.81 -51.61 16.56
C ALA A 60 -24.77 -50.23 15.88
N ASN A 61 -23.60 -49.85 15.35
CA ASN A 61 -23.41 -48.55 14.70
C ASN A 61 -22.39 -48.64 13.56
N LYS A 62 -22.57 -47.77 12.56
CA LYS A 62 -21.65 -47.61 11.42
C LYS A 62 -21.15 -46.19 11.40
N VAL A 63 -19.89 -46.02 11.76
CA VAL A 63 -19.29 -44.72 12.00
C VAL A 63 -18.32 -44.39 10.87
N THR A 64 -18.34 -43.13 10.42
CA THR A 64 -17.33 -42.60 9.49
C THR A 64 -16.15 -42.06 10.30
N LEU A 65 -14.93 -42.43 9.92
CA LEU A 65 -13.70 -41.92 10.55
C LEU A 65 -13.18 -40.66 9.85
N LYS A 66 -13.83 -40.25 8.75
CA LYS A 66 -13.51 -39.00 8.05
C LYS A 66 -13.90 -37.80 8.89
N GLU A 67 -13.22 -36.69 8.68
CA GLU A 67 -13.64 -35.39 9.20
C GLU A 67 -15.04 -35.04 8.68
N VAL A 68 -15.88 -34.60 9.61
CA VAL A 68 -17.24 -34.15 9.37
C VAL A 68 -17.32 -32.68 9.74
N VAL A 69 -17.95 -31.91 8.87
CA VAL A 69 -18.23 -30.49 9.09
C VAL A 69 -19.70 -30.38 9.47
N LYS A 70 -19.99 -29.72 10.59
CA LYS A 70 -21.35 -29.47 11.04
C LYS A 70 -21.53 -27.98 11.31
N ASP A 71 -22.43 -27.36 10.55
CA ASP A 71 -22.98 -26.04 10.87
C ASP A 71 -24.00 -26.17 12.01
N PHE A 72 -23.89 -25.30 13.01
CA PHE A 72 -24.88 -25.14 14.08
C PHE A 72 -25.69 -23.86 13.87
N ALA A 73 -26.95 -23.89 14.30
CA ALA A 73 -27.86 -22.77 14.12
C ALA A 73 -27.44 -21.54 14.96
N PRO A 74 -27.73 -20.32 14.49
CA PRO A 74 -27.47 -19.09 15.23
C PRO A 74 -27.97 -19.16 16.67
N GLN A 75 -27.09 -18.88 17.62
CA GLN A 75 -27.46 -18.82 19.04
C GLN A 75 -27.49 -17.36 19.53
N PRO A 76 -28.53 -16.95 20.27
CA PRO A 76 -28.54 -15.66 20.94
C PRO A 76 -27.58 -15.68 22.12
N VAL A 77 -26.64 -14.73 22.12
CA VAL A 77 -25.67 -14.50 23.19
C VAL A 77 -25.67 -13.04 23.60
N ILE A 78 -25.23 -12.78 24.83
CA ILE A 78 -25.16 -11.44 25.41
C ILE A 78 -23.69 -11.18 25.74
N THR A 79 -23.14 -10.07 25.27
CA THR A 79 -21.78 -9.64 25.60
C THR A 79 -21.72 -9.02 26.99
N LYS A 80 -20.50 -8.77 27.47
CA LYS A 80 -20.23 -8.06 28.72
C LYS A 80 -20.89 -6.68 28.80
N ASP A 81 -21.04 -6.00 27.66
CA ASP A 81 -21.70 -4.68 27.54
C ASP A 81 -23.24 -4.77 27.47
N ASN A 82 -23.82 -5.94 27.73
CA ASN A 82 -25.25 -6.19 27.68
C ASN A 82 -25.86 -5.99 26.26
N VAL A 83 -25.10 -6.29 25.21
CA VAL A 83 -25.58 -6.28 23.82
C VAL A 83 -25.95 -7.69 23.40
N THR A 84 -27.18 -7.87 22.91
CA THR A 84 -27.67 -9.16 22.41
C THR A 84 -27.28 -9.35 20.95
N MET A 85 -26.58 -10.43 20.60
CA MET A 85 -26.20 -10.74 19.22
C MET A 85 -26.43 -12.21 18.88
N GLN A 86 -26.52 -12.52 17.59
CA GLN A 86 -26.62 -13.88 17.09
C GLN A 86 -25.29 -14.32 16.51
N ILE A 87 -24.81 -15.50 16.92
CA ILE A 87 -23.54 -16.04 16.44
C ILE A 87 -23.74 -17.43 15.86
N ASP A 88 -23.24 -17.61 14.64
CA ASP A 88 -23.21 -18.87 13.90
C ASP A 88 -21.83 -19.51 14.05
N THR A 89 -21.80 -20.83 14.26
CA THR A 89 -20.54 -21.57 14.39
C THR A 89 -20.54 -22.82 13.52
N VAL A 90 -19.34 -23.19 13.07
CA VAL A 90 -19.09 -24.43 12.33
C VAL A 90 -18.02 -25.22 13.08
N VAL A 91 -18.29 -26.49 13.32
CA VAL A 91 -17.36 -27.39 14.02
C VAL A 91 -16.89 -28.48 13.08
N TYR A 92 -15.57 -28.62 13.00
CA TYR A 92 -14.85 -29.66 12.26
C TYR A 92 -14.36 -30.70 13.26
N PHE A 93 -14.90 -31.90 13.18
CA PHE A 93 -14.56 -32.99 14.09
C PHE A 93 -14.45 -34.31 13.34
N GLN A 94 -13.75 -35.25 13.94
CA GLN A 94 -13.66 -36.62 13.44
C GLN A 94 -13.86 -37.60 14.60
N ILE A 95 -14.45 -38.76 14.30
CA ILE A 95 -14.56 -39.83 15.30
C ILE A 95 -13.24 -40.58 15.35
N THR A 96 -12.58 -40.55 16.51
CA THR A 96 -11.33 -41.27 16.77
C THR A 96 -11.59 -42.64 17.40
N ASP A 97 -12.56 -42.73 18.31
CA ASP A 97 -12.98 -43.99 18.93
C ASP A 97 -14.47 -44.29 18.64
N PRO A 98 -14.76 -45.20 17.70
CA PRO A 98 -16.13 -45.61 17.36
C PRO A 98 -16.92 -46.23 18.52
N LYS A 99 -16.24 -46.89 19.47
CA LYS A 99 -16.87 -47.50 20.64
C LYS A 99 -17.40 -46.40 21.55
N LEU A 100 -16.54 -45.45 21.93
CA LEU A 100 -16.94 -44.31 22.75
C LEU A 100 -17.99 -43.43 22.05
N TYR A 101 -17.89 -43.25 20.73
CA TYR A 101 -18.92 -42.54 19.96
C TYR A 101 -20.29 -43.20 20.00
N THR A 102 -20.34 -44.52 20.11
CA THR A 102 -21.60 -45.28 20.12
C THR A 102 -22.24 -45.36 21.51
N TYR A 103 -21.43 -45.43 22.57
CA TYR A 103 -21.92 -45.68 23.93
C TYR A 103 -21.64 -44.57 24.94
N GLY A 104 -20.75 -43.62 24.63
CA GLY A 104 -20.32 -42.58 25.55
C GLY A 104 -21.38 -41.51 25.80
N VAL A 105 -22.18 -41.16 24.79
CA VAL A 105 -23.27 -40.19 24.92
C VAL A 105 -24.43 -40.51 23.97
N VAL A 106 -25.65 -40.23 24.43
CA VAL A 106 -26.84 -40.32 23.57
C VAL A 106 -26.92 -39.09 22.68
N GLY A 107 -26.99 -39.30 21.36
CA GLY A 107 -27.05 -38.23 20.37
C GLY A 107 -25.81 -37.31 20.38
N PRO A 108 -24.61 -37.82 20.03
CA PRO A 108 -23.37 -37.05 20.16
C PRO A 108 -23.37 -35.70 19.43
N ILE A 109 -24.03 -35.62 18.28
CA ILE A 109 -24.13 -34.37 17.50
C ILE A 109 -24.91 -33.30 18.27
N THR A 110 -26.03 -33.66 18.90
CA THR A 110 -26.83 -32.75 19.71
C THR A 110 -26.10 -32.37 21.00
N ALA A 111 -25.34 -33.30 21.59
CA ALA A 111 -24.50 -33.01 22.74
C ALA A 111 -23.41 -31.97 22.42
N ILE A 112 -22.72 -32.11 21.27
CA ILE A 112 -21.75 -31.12 20.79
C ILE A 112 -22.42 -29.78 20.50
N GLU A 113 -23.60 -29.77 19.88
CA GLU A 113 -24.35 -28.54 19.61
C GLU A 113 -24.66 -27.77 20.89
N ASN A 114 -25.19 -28.46 21.91
CA ASN A 114 -25.50 -27.86 23.21
C ASN A 114 -24.25 -27.38 23.96
N LEU A 115 -23.18 -28.17 23.90
CA LEU A 115 -21.89 -27.80 24.49
C LEU A 115 -21.31 -26.56 23.80
N THR A 116 -21.34 -26.53 22.47
CA THR A 116 -20.91 -25.38 21.66
C THR A 116 -21.71 -24.14 22.03
N ALA A 117 -23.03 -24.24 22.12
CA ALA A 117 -23.90 -23.11 22.51
C ALA A 117 -23.57 -22.59 23.92
N THR A 118 -23.29 -23.48 24.87
CA THR A 118 -22.96 -23.12 26.26
C THR A 118 -21.58 -22.47 26.34
N THR A 119 -20.57 -23.06 25.70
CA THR A 119 -19.21 -22.52 25.66
C THR A 119 -19.17 -21.16 24.96
N LEU A 120 -19.91 -21.01 23.86
CA LEU A 120 -20.02 -19.75 23.14
C LEU A 120 -20.64 -18.67 24.04
N ARG A 121 -21.74 -18.98 24.75
CA ARG A 121 -22.36 -18.04 25.69
C ARG A 121 -21.40 -17.58 26.79
N ASN A 122 -20.60 -18.50 27.34
CA ASN A 122 -19.64 -18.18 28.39
C ASN A 122 -18.50 -17.28 27.87
N ILE A 123 -17.87 -17.65 26.75
CA ILE A 123 -16.76 -16.88 26.18
C ILE A 123 -17.21 -15.48 25.76
N ILE A 124 -18.37 -15.37 25.11
CA ILE A 124 -18.88 -14.08 24.64
C ILE A 124 -19.36 -13.21 25.80
N GLY A 125 -19.89 -13.82 26.87
CA GLY A 125 -20.26 -13.09 28.09
C GLY A 125 -19.09 -12.37 28.76
N ASP A 126 -17.86 -12.85 28.57
CA ASP A 126 -16.64 -12.24 29.10
C ASP A 126 -16.06 -11.15 28.18
N LEU A 127 -16.51 -11.06 26.92
CA LEU A 127 -15.98 -10.15 25.91
C LEU A 127 -16.90 -8.96 25.67
N GLU A 128 -16.31 -7.83 25.35
CA GLU A 128 -17.02 -6.63 24.90
C GLU A 128 -17.47 -6.78 23.42
N LEU A 129 -18.40 -5.94 22.97
CA LEU A 129 -18.93 -6.01 21.59
C LEU A 129 -17.82 -5.91 20.54
N ASP A 130 -16.90 -4.96 20.72
CA ASP A 130 -15.82 -4.71 19.75
C ASP A 130 -14.76 -5.82 19.76
N GLU A 131 -14.43 -6.34 20.94
CA GLU A 131 -13.54 -7.49 21.10
C GLU A 131 -14.10 -8.73 20.41
N THR A 132 -15.41 -8.94 20.52
CA THR A 132 -16.10 -10.06 19.87
C THR A 132 -16.00 -10.00 18.35
N LEU A 133 -16.02 -8.81 17.75
CA LEU A 133 -15.94 -8.61 16.30
C LEU A 133 -14.50 -8.72 15.77
N THR A 134 -13.53 -8.26 16.55
CA THR A 134 -12.11 -8.22 16.17
C THR A 134 -11.35 -9.50 16.50
N SER A 135 -11.70 -10.17 17.60
CA SER A 135 -10.93 -11.29 18.18
C SER A 135 -11.49 -12.67 17.85
N ARG A 136 -11.85 -12.91 16.59
CA ARG A 136 -12.37 -14.22 16.13
C ARG A 136 -11.40 -15.37 16.42
N ASP A 137 -10.10 -15.13 16.29
CA ASP A 137 -9.07 -16.14 16.54
C ASP A 137 -9.01 -16.58 18.01
N ILE A 138 -9.24 -15.66 18.94
CA ILE A 138 -9.30 -15.95 20.37
C ILE A 138 -10.51 -16.86 20.66
N ILE A 139 -11.66 -16.52 20.09
CA ILE A 139 -12.89 -17.31 20.24
C ILE A 139 -12.68 -18.72 19.66
N ASN A 140 -12.19 -18.82 18.42
CA ASN A 140 -11.94 -20.09 17.75
C ASN A 140 -10.98 -20.99 18.54
N THR A 141 -9.90 -20.42 19.08
CA THR A 141 -8.88 -21.16 19.84
C THR A 141 -9.42 -21.66 21.18
N LYS A 142 -10.10 -20.80 21.95
CA LYS A 142 -10.70 -21.18 23.24
C LYS A 142 -11.81 -22.21 23.05
N MET A 143 -12.69 -21.99 22.08
CA MET A 143 -13.77 -22.93 21.74
C MET A 143 -13.22 -24.30 21.37
N ARG A 144 -12.20 -24.36 20.48
CA ARG A 144 -11.57 -25.62 20.09
C ARG A 144 -11.03 -26.37 21.30
N ALA A 145 -10.29 -25.69 22.18
CA ALA A 145 -9.68 -26.32 23.35
C ALA A 145 -10.74 -26.91 24.32
N ILE A 146 -11.76 -26.12 24.66
CA ILE A 146 -12.82 -26.54 25.59
C ILE A 146 -13.67 -27.67 24.98
N LEU A 147 -14.01 -27.57 23.69
CA LEU A 147 -14.80 -28.60 23.02
C LEU A 147 -14.01 -29.91 22.90
N ASP A 148 -12.74 -29.88 22.48
CA ASP A 148 -11.90 -31.08 22.32
C ASP A 148 -11.81 -31.86 23.64
N GLU A 149 -11.45 -31.18 24.74
CA GLU A 149 -11.34 -31.78 26.07
C GLU A 149 -12.65 -32.41 26.55
N ALA A 150 -13.78 -31.72 26.33
CA ALA A 150 -15.09 -32.21 26.75
C ALA A 150 -15.67 -33.32 25.85
N THR A 151 -15.24 -33.40 24.57
CA THR A 151 -15.72 -34.41 23.62
C THR A 151 -14.86 -35.67 23.58
N ASP A 152 -13.67 -35.64 24.17
CA ASP A 152 -12.76 -36.79 24.28
C ASP A 152 -13.43 -38.05 24.87
N PRO A 153 -14.23 -37.97 25.97
CA PRO A 153 -14.96 -39.12 26.52
C PRO A 153 -16.00 -39.72 25.55
N TRP A 154 -16.40 -38.96 24.53
CA TRP A 154 -17.34 -39.40 23.48
C TRP A 154 -16.60 -39.98 22.27
N GLY A 155 -15.27 -40.10 22.30
CA GLY A 155 -14.47 -40.60 21.18
C GLY A 155 -14.46 -39.65 19.97
N ILE A 156 -14.71 -38.36 20.20
CA ILE A 156 -14.76 -37.34 19.17
C ILE A 156 -13.61 -36.37 19.40
N LYS A 157 -12.84 -36.13 18.34
CA LYS A 157 -11.76 -35.14 18.34
C LYS A 157 -12.18 -33.91 17.56
N VAL A 158 -12.09 -32.74 18.18
CA VAL A 158 -12.43 -31.46 17.55
C VAL A 158 -11.17 -30.84 16.97
N ASN A 159 -11.07 -30.90 15.64
CA ASN A 159 -9.90 -30.39 14.93
C ASN A 159 -9.93 -28.86 14.84
N ARG A 160 -11.11 -28.28 14.58
CA ARG A 160 -11.27 -26.84 14.36
C ARG A 160 -12.69 -26.36 14.67
N VAL A 161 -12.78 -25.12 15.16
CA VAL A 161 -14.03 -24.39 15.36
C VAL A 161 -13.89 -23.05 14.67
N GLU A 162 -14.91 -22.65 13.90
CA GLU A 162 -14.94 -21.37 13.22
C GLU A 162 -16.25 -20.63 13.52
N VAL A 163 -16.12 -19.40 14.00
CA VAL A 163 -17.24 -18.45 14.05
C VAL A 163 -17.51 -17.95 12.63
N LYS A 164 -18.69 -18.27 12.09
CA LYS A 164 -19.09 -17.94 10.71
C LYS A 164 -19.54 -16.49 10.62
N ASN A 165 -20.58 -16.16 11.39
CA ASN A 165 -21.19 -14.82 11.42
C ASN A 165 -21.41 -14.35 12.86
N ILE A 166 -21.26 -13.04 13.07
CA ILE A 166 -21.62 -12.35 14.31
C ILE A 166 -22.57 -11.23 13.87
N ILE A 167 -23.81 -11.30 14.32
CA ILE A 167 -24.89 -10.42 13.87
C ILE A 167 -25.42 -9.66 15.09
N PRO A 168 -24.94 -8.42 15.31
CA PRO A 168 -25.52 -7.52 16.33
C PRO A 168 -26.96 -7.12 15.95
N PRO A 169 -27.71 -6.48 16.85
CA PRO A 169 -29.02 -5.95 16.52
C PRO A 169 -28.89 -4.71 15.63
N ARG A 170 -29.92 -4.43 14.80
CA ARG A 170 -29.82 -3.46 13.69
C ARG A 170 -29.52 -2.04 14.17
N ASP A 171 -30.07 -1.64 15.30
CA ASP A 171 -29.84 -0.35 15.96
C ASP A 171 -28.36 -0.12 16.29
N ILE A 172 -27.68 -1.12 16.84
CA ILE A 172 -26.26 -1.05 17.16
C ILE A 172 -25.41 -1.07 15.88
N GLN A 173 -25.78 -1.88 14.88
CA GLN A 173 -25.07 -1.88 13.59
C GLN A 173 -25.10 -0.49 12.94
N GLU A 174 -26.27 0.15 12.88
CA GLU A 174 -26.43 1.49 12.31
C GLU A 174 -25.64 2.56 13.08
N ALA A 175 -25.64 2.48 14.41
CA ALA A 175 -24.85 3.38 15.26
C ALA A 175 -23.34 3.21 15.02
N MET A 176 -22.86 1.97 14.95
CA MET A 176 -21.46 1.65 14.66
C MET A 176 -21.05 2.07 13.26
N GLU A 177 -21.88 1.84 12.24
CA GLU A 177 -21.60 2.30 10.87
C GLU A 177 -21.45 3.83 10.80
N LYS A 178 -22.36 4.55 11.47
CA LYS A 178 -22.29 6.01 11.56
C LYS A 178 -21.04 6.48 12.28
N GLN A 179 -20.69 5.85 13.40
CA GLN A 179 -19.48 6.16 14.17
C GLN A 179 -18.22 5.86 13.38
N MET A 180 -18.13 4.68 12.75
CA MET A 180 -16.98 4.29 11.93
C MET A 180 -16.80 5.19 10.71
N ARG A 181 -17.89 5.62 10.06
CA ARG A 181 -17.82 6.60 8.97
C ARG A 181 -17.25 7.93 9.48
N ALA A 182 -17.76 8.45 10.60
CA ALA A 182 -17.29 9.70 11.18
C ALA A 182 -15.79 9.62 11.57
N GLU A 183 -15.36 8.51 12.18
CA GLU A 183 -13.96 8.30 12.56
C GLU A 183 -13.04 8.16 11.33
N ARG A 184 -13.51 7.48 10.28
CA ARG A 184 -12.78 7.37 9.00
C ARG A 184 -12.66 8.72 8.30
N GLU A 185 -13.73 9.50 8.23
CA GLU A 185 -13.72 10.86 7.65
C GLU A 185 -12.77 11.78 8.44
N ARG A 186 -12.80 11.70 9.78
CA ARG A 186 -11.86 12.43 10.64
C ARG A 186 -10.41 12.01 10.34
N ARG A 187 -10.13 10.71 10.28
CA ARG A 187 -8.79 10.19 10.01
C ARG A 187 -8.29 10.55 8.62
N GLU A 188 -9.16 10.51 7.61
CA GLU A 188 -8.88 10.97 6.25
C GLU A 188 -8.51 12.45 6.24
N SER A 189 -9.29 13.31 6.93
CA SER A 189 -9.02 14.75 7.00
C SER A 189 -7.66 15.06 7.64
N ILE A 190 -7.27 14.34 8.70
CA ILE A 190 -5.98 14.47 9.36
C ILE A 190 -4.86 14.02 8.43
N LEU A 191 -4.98 12.84 7.82
CA LEU A 191 -3.99 12.31 6.89
C LEU A 191 -3.80 13.22 5.67
N ARG A 192 -4.89 13.81 5.16
CA ARG A 192 -4.82 14.78 4.07
C ARG A 192 -4.11 16.06 4.50
N ALA A 193 -4.44 16.62 5.66
CA ALA A 193 -3.77 17.81 6.18
C ALA A 193 -2.27 17.56 6.45
N GLU A 194 -1.90 16.38 6.97
CA GLU A 194 -0.51 15.97 7.15
C GLU A 194 0.20 15.78 5.81
N GLY A 195 -0.47 15.18 4.82
CA GLY A 195 0.01 15.03 3.46
C GLY A 195 0.27 16.37 2.77
N GLU A 196 -0.68 17.31 2.85
CA GLU A 196 -0.55 18.67 2.31
C GLU A 196 0.60 19.43 2.99
N LYS A 197 0.69 19.37 4.33
CA LYS A 197 1.81 19.97 5.07
C LYS A 197 3.15 19.39 4.61
N ARG A 198 3.26 18.06 4.51
CA ARG A 198 4.50 17.39 4.10
C ARG A 198 4.86 17.69 2.64
N SER A 199 3.87 17.73 1.75
CA SER A 199 4.05 18.11 0.35
C SER A 199 4.58 19.55 0.22
N ASN A 200 3.99 20.49 0.97
CA ASN A 200 4.42 21.89 0.97
C ASN A 200 5.85 22.05 1.50
N ILE A 201 6.23 21.30 2.55
CA ILE A 201 7.61 21.30 3.08
C ILE A 201 8.58 20.76 2.02
N LEU A 202 8.28 19.60 1.43
CA LEU A 202 9.15 19.00 0.39
C LEU A 202 9.29 19.91 -0.83
N THR A 203 8.24 20.63 -1.20
CA THR A 203 8.26 21.58 -2.33
C THR A 203 9.14 22.78 -1.99
N ALA A 204 9.00 23.37 -0.81
CA ALA A 204 9.84 24.49 -0.36
C ALA A 204 11.32 24.09 -0.20
N GLU A 205 11.59 22.88 0.29
CA GLU A 205 12.94 22.31 0.36
C GLU A 205 13.54 22.13 -1.03
N GLY A 206 12.78 21.54 -1.97
CA GLY A 206 13.19 21.39 -3.37
C GLY A 206 13.44 22.73 -4.07
N GLU A 207 12.61 23.75 -3.82
CA GLU A 207 12.80 25.11 -4.36
C GLU A 207 14.06 25.78 -3.82
N LYS A 208 14.30 25.65 -2.50
CA LYS A 208 15.52 26.16 -1.86
C LYS A 208 16.76 25.51 -2.45
N GLU A 209 16.77 24.17 -2.56
CA GLU A 209 17.89 23.43 -3.14
C GLU A 209 18.10 23.82 -4.60
N ALA A 210 17.03 23.91 -5.39
CA ALA A 210 17.09 24.34 -6.78
C ALA A 210 17.62 25.79 -6.92
N MET A 211 17.25 26.70 -6.02
CA MET A 211 17.75 28.08 -6.01
C MET A 211 19.24 28.14 -5.71
N VAL A 212 19.72 27.39 -4.71
CA VAL A 212 21.14 27.29 -4.38
C VAL A 212 21.93 26.70 -5.54
N LEU A 213 21.43 25.61 -6.15
CA LEU A 213 22.07 24.98 -7.30
C LEU A 213 22.15 25.94 -8.50
N ARG A 214 21.08 26.68 -8.79
CA ARG A 214 21.08 27.70 -9.85
C ARG A 214 22.03 28.85 -9.57
N ALA A 215 22.10 29.33 -8.33
CA ALA A 215 23.02 30.40 -7.94
C ALA A 215 24.49 29.95 -8.10
N ASN A 216 24.81 28.73 -7.67
CA ASN A 216 26.14 28.14 -7.87
C ASN A 216 26.46 27.95 -9.35
N ALA A 217 25.53 27.38 -10.13
CA ALA A 217 25.70 27.21 -11.57
C ALA A 217 25.93 28.55 -12.29
N LYS A 218 25.20 29.62 -11.89
CA LYS A 218 25.39 30.97 -12.46
C LYS A 218 26.76 31.55 -12.10
N LYS A 219 27.20 31.38 -10.85
CA LYS A 219 28.53 31.81 -10.40
C LYS A 219 29.62 31.09 -11.20
N GLU A 220 29.54 29.77 -11.33
CA GLU A 220 30.50 28.97 -12.08
C GLU A 220 30.52 29.36 -13.56
N ALA A 221 29.35 29.54 -14.17
CA ALA A 221 29.24 30.02 -15.55
C ALA A 221 29.91 31.39 -15.75
N MET A 222 29.70 32.34 -14.84
CA MET A 222 30.34 33.67 -14.89
C MET A 222 31.86 33.59 -14.75
N ILE A 223 32.37 32.73 -13.87
CA ILE A 223 33.81 32.52 -13.71
C ILE A 223 34.39 31.90 -14.98
N ALA A 224 33.76 30.85 -15.52
CA ALA A 224 34.20 30.19 -16.75
C ALA A 224 34.19 31.16 -17.95
N GLU A 225 33.18 32.02 -18.04
CA GLU A 225 33.10 33.06 -19.07
C GLU A 225 34.21 34.10 -18.90
N ALA A 226 34.43 34.62 -17.69
CA ALA A 226 35.48 35.58 -17.40
C ALA A 226 36.89 35.01 -17.67
N GLU A 227 37.13 33.75 -17.28
CA GLU A 227 38.37 33.03 -17.62
C GLU A 227 38.51 32.81 -19.13
N GLY A 228 37.42 32.46 -19.82
CA GLY A 228 37.39 32.32 -21.26
C GLY A 228 37.75 33.61 -21.98
N GLN A 229 37.17 34.74 -21.54
CA GLN A 229 37.49 36.08 -22.04
C GLN A 229 38.93 36.49 -21.74
N ALA A 230 39.42 36.24 -20.52
CA ALA A 230 40.80 36.53 -20.14
C ALA A 230 41.81 35.76 -21.00
N ARG A 231 41.61 34.45 -21.18
CA ARG A 231 42.46 33.62 -22.05
C ARG A 231 42.38 34.03 -23.52
N ALA A 232 41.19 34.41 -24.00
CA ALA A 232 41.03 34.93 -25.35
C ALA A 232 41.80 36.25 -25.54
N MET A 233 41.69 37.15 -24.57
CA MET A 233 42.39 38.43 -24.56
C MET A 233 43.92 38.25 -24.49
N GLU A 234 44.41 37.34 -23.63
CA GLU A 234 45.83 36.99 -23.53
C GLU A 234 46.36 36.48 -24.87
N ARG A 235 45.64 35.57 -25.55
CA ARG A 235 46.01 35.10 -26.88
C ARG A 235 46.03 36.20 -27.93
N ILE A 236 45.10 37.16 -27.86
CA ILE A 236 45.09 38.33 -28.76
C ILE A 236 46.32 39.19 -28.50
N TYR A 237 46.63 39.50 -27.24
CA TYR A 237 47.81 40.30 -26.89
C TYR A 237 49.12 39.59 -27.24
N GLU A 238 49.20 38.28 -27.04
CA GLU A 238 50.36 37.48 -27.41
C GLU A 238 50.52 37.44 -28.94
N ALA A 239 49.43 37.28 -29.70
CA ALA A 239 49.45 37.35 -31.15
C ALA A 239 49.86 38.76 -31.66
N GLN A 240 49.43 39.82 -30.98
CA GLN A 240 49.86 41.20 -31.28
C GLN A 240 51.34 41.40 -30.96
N ALA A 241 51.81 40.93 -29.79
CA ALA A 241 53.21 41.04 -29.40
C ALA A 241 54.12 40.28 -30.37
N ARG A 242 53.76 39.03 -30.73
CA ARG A 242 54.46 38.26 -31.77
C ARG A 242 54.40 38.97 -33.12
N GLY A 243 53.27 39.57 -33.48
CA GLY A 243 53.15 40.38 -34.70
C GLY A 243 54.07 41.60 -34.69
N ILE A 244 54.18 42.30 -33.55
CA ILE A 244 55.08 43.45 -33.37
C ILE A 244 56.55 43.01 -33.40
N GLU A 245 56.90 41.88 -32.79
CA GLU A 245 58.24 41.30 -32.87
C GLU A 245 58.60 40.90 -34.31
N MET A 246 57.70 40.22 -35.02
CA MET A 246 57.90 39.92 -36.45
C MET A 246 58.07 41.19 -37.30
N ILE A 247 57.31 42.25 -37.00
CA ILE A 247 57.47 43.55 -37.67
C ILE A 247 58.83 44.17 -37.32
N LYS A 248 59.27 44.09 -36.06
CA LYS A 248 60.56 44.62 -35.60
C LYS A 248 61.75 43.87 -36.24
N ASP A 249 61.69 42.54 -36.30
CA ASP A 249 62.74 41.69 -36.87
C ASP A 249 62.80 41.79 -38.39
N ALA A 250 61.68 42.11 -39.06
CA ALA A 250 61.62 42.34 -40.50
C ALA A 250 62.20 43.69 -40.97
N ASN A 251 62.69 44.54 -40.05
CA ASN A 251 63.28 45.86 -40.32
C ASN A 251 62.44 46.72 -41.31
N PRO A 252 61.26 47.18 -40.87
CA PRO A 252 60.21 47.65 -41.76
C PRO A 252 60.56 49.02 -42.35
N THR A 253 60.47 49.16 -43.67
CA THR A 253 60.63 50.45 -44.36
C THR A 253 59.53 51.42 -43.93
N LYS A 254 59.87 52.71 -43.81
CA LYS A 254 58.97 53.78 -43.33
C LYS A 254 57.59 53.80 -44.00
N GLU A 255 57.46 53.33 -45.25
CA GLU A 255 56.17 53.28 -45.95
C GLU A 255 55.14 52.29 -45.34
N TYR A 256 55.55 51.18 -44.72
CA TYR A 256 54.62 50.19 -44.13
C TYR A 256 53.94 50.70 -42.86
N LEU A 257 54.67 51.45 -42.03
CA LEU A 257 54.14 52.07 -40.81
C LEU A 257 53.12 53.17 -41.12
N SER A 258 53.36 53.97 -42.17
CA SER A 258 52.37 54.95 -42.65
C SER A 258 51.11 54.26 -43.19
N LEU A 259 51.24 53.17 -43.95
CA LEU A 259 50.09 52.43 -44.47
C LEU A 259 49.25 51.80 -43.34
N LYS A 260 49.90 51.22 -42.33
CA LYS A 260 49.21 50.66 -41.16
C LYS A 260 48.52 51.73 -40.34
N SER A 261 49.12 52.92 -40.23
CA SER A 261 48.48 54.06 -39.56
C SER A 261 47.22 54.50 -40.28
N LEU A 262 47.24 54.58 -41.61
CA LEU A 262 46.06 54.91 -42.43
C LEU A 262 44.96 53.84 -42.32
N GLU A 263 45.30 52.56 -42.32
CA GLU A 263 44.35 51.44 -42.12
C GLU A 263 43.73 51.47 -40.70
N THR A 264 44.49 51.92 -39.70
CA THR A 264 44.01 52.10 -38.32
C THR A 264 43.07 53.31 -38.21
N TYR A 265 43.35 54.38 -38.96
CA TYR A 265 42.43 55.52 -39.10
C TYR A 265 41.14 55.12 -39.82
N GLU A 266 41.20 54.26 -40.84
CA GLU A 266 40.02 53.72 -41.54
C GLU A 266 39.14 52.87 -40.59
N LYS A 267 39.73 51.95 -39.82
CA LYS A 267 38.98 51.17 -38.81
C LYS A 267 38.45 52.00 -37.64
N MET A 268 39.10 53.11 -37.30
CA MET A 268 38.57 54.09 -36.33
C MET A 268 37.43 54.94 -36.91
N ALA A 269 37.43 55.19 -38.22
CA ALA A 269 36.34 55.88 -38.92
C ALA A 269 35.11 54.98 -39.14
N ASP A 270 35.26 53.65 -39.07
CA ASP A 270 34.22 52.63 -39.31
C ASP A 270 33.16 52.49 -38.18
N GLY A 271 33.06 53.49 -37.29
CA GLY A 271 31.82 53.81 -36.54
C GLY A 271 31.38 52.89 -35.39
N LYS A 272 32.21 51.93 -34.93
CA LYS A 272 31.81 50.97 -33.87
C LYS A 272 32.33 51.25 -32.45
N ALA A 273 32.86 52.45 -32.16
CA ALA A 273 33.32 52.82 -30.82
C ALA A 273 32.46 53.95 -30.21
N THR A 274 31.64 53.62 -29.21
CA THR A 274 30.69 54.53 -28.53
C THR A 274 31.30 55.28 -27.32
N LYS A 275 32.63 55.36 -27.19
CA LYS A 275 33.29 56.15 -26.13
C LYS A 275 34.24 57.16 -26.73
N ILE A 276 33.77 58.41 -26.77
CA ILE A 276 34.51 59.61 -27.15
C ILE A 276 35.50 59.93 -26.03
N VAL A 277 36.80 59.72 -26.27
CA VAL A 277 37.87 60.31 -25.47
C VAL A 277 38.22 61.63 -26.14
N VAL A 278 37.83 62.75 -25.53
CA VAL A 278 38.08 64.10 -26.06
C VAL A 278 39.50 64.52 -25.68
N PRO A 279 40.39 64.78 -26.65
CA PRO A 279 41.69 65.40 -26.37
C PRO A 279 41.50 66.86 -25.92
N SER A 280 42.34 67.29 -24.99
CA SER A 280 42.34 68.61 -24.31
C SER A 280 42.56 69.84 -25.22
N GLU A 281 42.49 69.70 -26.54
CA GLU A 281 42.60 70.82 -27.49
C GLU A 281 41.23 71.38 -27.95
N MET A 282 40.11 70.68 -27.69
CA MET A 282 38.76 71.19 -28.02
C MET A 282 38.23 72.27 -27.05
N GLN A 283 38.84 72.45 -25.88
CA GLN A 283 38.45 73.51 -24.93
C GLN A 283 38.63 74.92 -25.49
N ASN A 284 39.55 75.10 -26.44
CA ASN A 284 39.84 76.41 -27.04
C ASN A 284 38.83 76.84 -28.12
N MET A 285 38.04 75.92 -28.68
CA MET A 285 36.97 76.27 -29.64
C MET A 285 35.70 76.79 -28.94
N ALA A 286 35.41 76.36 -27.71
CA ALA A 286 34.23 76.79 -26.96
C ALA A 286 34.33 78.27 -26.50
N SER A 287 35.55 78.74 -26.21
CA SER A 287 35.80 80.15 -25.90
C SER A 287 35.47 81.05 -27.09
N PHE A 288 35.84 80.65 -28.31
CA PHE A 288 35.61 81.45 -29.52
C PHE A 288 34.12 81.61 -29.86
N LEU A 289 33.31 80.57 -29.62
CA LEU A 289 31.87 80.59 -29.84
C LEU A 289 31.11 81.42 -28.78
N THR A 290 31.66 81.53 -27.57
CA THR A 290 31.05 82.34 -26.50
C THR A 290 31.32 83.82 -26.75
N SER A 291 32.56 84.19 -27.13
CA SER A 291 32.91 85.57 -27.48
C SER A 291 32.17 86.08 -28.72
N ALA A 292 31.93 85.21 -29.72
CA ALA A 292 31.13 85.58 -30.89
C ALA A 292 29.66 85.86 -30.55
N ARG A 293 29.12 85.19 -29.52
CA ARG A 293 27.73 85.39 -29.07
C ARG A 293 27.58 86.66 -28.22
N GLU A 294 28.59 87.02 -27.44
CA GLU A 294 28.59 88.20 -26.58
C GLU A 294 28.67 89.51 -27.40
N ILE A 295 29.39 89.50 -28.53
CA ILE A 295 29.43 90.62 -29.49
C ILE A 295 28.10 90.80 -30.25
N LEU A 296 27.31 89.74 -30.41
CA LEU A 296 26.02 89.79 -31.13
C LEU A 296 24.81 90.15 -30.25
N VAL A 297 24.95 90.15 -28.92
CA VAL A 297 23.82 90.35 -27.98
C VAL A 297 23.75 91.78 -27.43
N ASP A 298 24.81 92.59 -27.56
CA ASP A 298 24.89 93.92 -26.94
C ASP A 298 24.09 95.02 -27.70
N ASP A 299 23.67 94.77 -28.94
CA ASP A 299 22.93 95.76 -29.76
C ASP A 299 21.39 95.57 -29.78
N ALA A 300 20.85 94.52 -29.15
CA ALA A 300 19.43 94.14 -29.30
C ALA A 300 18.57 94.18 -28.02
N ALA A 301 19.12 94.58 -26.87
CA ALA A 301 18.41 94.46 -25.59
C ALA A 301 18.43 95.74 -24.75
N LYS A 302 18.16 96.90 -25.37
CA LYS A 302 17.91 98.17 -24.67
C LYS A 302 16.48 98.70 -24.72
N ASP A 303 15.54 98.02 -25.38
CA ASP A 303 14.21 98.59 -25.69
C ASP A 303 12.98 97.73 -25.33
N ALA A 304 13.05 96.74 -24.41
CA ALA A 304 11.85 95.97 -24.07
C ALA A 304 11.77 95.47 -22.62
N LEU A 305 12.03 96.35 -21.66
CA LEU A 305 11.79 96.08 -20.24
C LEU A 305 11.20 97.33 -19.56
N ASP A 306 9.96 97.68 -19.94
CA ASP A 306 9.07 98.51 -19.14
C ASP A 306 7.60 98.30 -19.58
N GLU A 307 7.00 97.18 -19.17
CA GLU A 307 5.59 97.21 -18.74
C GLU A 307 5.28 96.05 -17.79
N VAL A 308 5.53 96.34 -16.52
CA VAL A 308 5.15 95.57 -15.34
C VAL A 308 3.72 95.94 -14.96
N ILE A 309 2.71 95.10 -15.25
CA ILE A 309 1.50 94.97 -14.41
C ILE A 309 1.07 93.50 -14.32
N LYS A 310 1.58 92.82 -13.28
CA LYS A 310 0.91 91.71 -12.57
C LYS A 310 -0.39 92.23 -11.91
N PRO A 311 -1.24 91.42 -11.23
CA PRO A 311 -1.67 90.02 -11.40
C PRO A 311 -3.18 89.79 -11.02
N LYS A 312 -3.66 88.53 -11.10
CA LYS A 312 -4.59 87.77 -10.21
C LYS A 312 -5.60 86.97 -11.04
N LYS A 313 -5.42 85.64 -11.17
CA LYS A 313 -5.88 84.62 -10.21
C LYS A 313 -7.35 84.77 -9.83
N GLY A 314 -8.21 84.09 -10.59
CA GLY A 314 -9.18 83.12 -10.07
C GLY A 314 -8.78 81.77 -10.65
#